data_AF-A0A7C2WRN0-F1
#
_entry.id   AF-A0A7C2WRN0-F1
#
_cell.length_a   1.000
_cell.length_b   1.000
_cell.length_c   1.000
_cell.angle_alpha   90.00
_cell.angle_beta   90.00
_cell.angle_gamma   90.00
#
_symmetry.space_group_name_H-M   'P 1'
#
loop_
_entity.id
_entity.type
_entity.pdbx_description
1 polymer ?
#
loop_
_entity_poly.entity_id
_entity_poly.type
_entity_poly.pdbx_seq_one_letter_code
_entity_poly.pdbx_strand_id
1 'polypeptide(L)' 'MSTTATTAPRTAPLAPRRRRRLKPGWLVLNSNVVLTFLFLYAPILILVIFSFNASRQQAVWVGFTIEWYGQMMRDERVIA' A
#
# COMPACT_ATOMS: atom_id res chain seq x y z
N MET A 1 -68.93 -11.66 32.36
CA MET A 1 -68.72 -11.82 30.91
C MET A 1 -67.36 -11.23 30.58
N SER A 2 -66.38 -12.09 30.35
CA SER A 2 -64.97 -11.76 30.10
C SER A 2 -64.70 -11.87 28.61
N THR A 3 -64.14 -10.84 27.99
CA THR A 3 -63.41 -10.80 26.69
C THR A 3 -63.27 -9.32 26.31
N THR A 4 -62.15 -8.75 25.84
CA THR A 4 -60.94 -9.31 25.23
C THR A 4 -59.85 -8.22 25.32
N ALA A 5 -58.74 -8.51 25.99
CA ALA A 5 -57.50 -7.79 25.75
C ALA A 5 -56.92 -8.31 24.44
N THR A 6 -57.16 -7.61 23.32
CA THR A 6 -56.52 -7.92 22.04
C THR A 6 -55.25 -7.09 21.93
N THR A 7 -54.17 -7.70 22.41
CA THR A 7 -52.77 -7.33 22.19
C THR A 7 -52.48 -7.30 20.68
N ALA A 8 -52.40 -6.09 20.10
CA ALA A 8 -51.86 -5.89 18.76
C ALA A 8 -50.40 -5.42 18.87
N PRO A 9 -49.47 -6.01 18.10
CA PRO A 9 -48.04 -5.81 18.28
C PRO A 9 -47.61 -4.39 17.91
N ARG A 10 -46.84 -3.75 18.78
CA ARG A 10 -46.13 -2.49 18.53
C ARG A 10 -45.19 -2.68 17.34
N THR A 11 -45.65 -2.33 16.14
CA THR A 11 -44.85 -2.29 14.92
C THR A 11 -43.88 -1.12 15.02
N ALA A 12 -42.77 -1.31 15.74
CA ALA A 12 -41.63 -0.42 15.62
C ALA A 12 -41.19 -0.46 14.14
N PRO A 13 -41.17 0.68 13.42
CA PRO A 13 -40.70 0.69 12.05
C PRO A 13 -39.26 0.20 12.03
N LEU A 14 -39.00 -0.86 11.27
CA LEU A 14 -37.67 -1.42 11.07
C LEU A 14 -36.77 -0.31 10.51
N ALA A 15 -35.78 0.11 11.31
CA ALA A 15 -34.80 1.12 10.90
C ALA A 15 -34.11 0.69 9.59
N PRO A 16 -33.91 1.59 8.61
CA PRO A 16 -33.33 1.22 7.34
C PRO A 16 -31.88 0.75 7.54
N ARG A 17 -31.64 -0.52 7.25
CA ARG A 17 -30.31 -1.14 7.25
C ARG A 17 -29.48 -0.51 6.13
N ARG A 18 -28.72 0.54 6.48
CA ARG A 18 -27.90 1.33 5.54
C ARG A 18 -26.92 0.42 4.80
N ARG A 19 -27.30 -0.03 3.60
CA ARG A 19 -26.40 -0.75 2.69
C ARG A 19 -25.25 0.20 2.37
N ARG A 20 -24.08 -0.07 2.95
CA ARG A 20 -22.83 0.59 2.59
C ARG A 20 -22.46 0.12 1.18
N ARG A 21 -23.07 0.76 0.17
CA ARG A 21 -22.68 0.59 -1.22
C ARG A 21 -21.26 1.11 -1.35
N LEU A 22 -20.32 0.21 -1.58
CA LEU A 22 -18.98 0.58 -2.00
C LEU A 22 -19.13 1.28 -3.34
N LYS A 23 -18.87 2.60 -3.36
CA LYS A 23 -19.03 3.41 -4.55
C LYS A 23 -17.84 3.13 -5.47
N PRO A 24 -18.04 2.83 -6.76
CA PRO A 24 -16.95 2.56 -7.69
C PRO A 24 -15.94 3.73 -7.77
N GLY A 25 -16.38 4.97 -7.52
CA GLY A 25 -15.49 6.13 -7.42
C GLY A 25 -14.44 6.06 -6.31
N TRP A 26 -14.69 5.31 -5.22
CA TRP A 26 -13.67 5.08 -4.18
C TRP A 26 -12.54 4.19 -4.71
N LEU A 27 -12.86 3.16 -5.49
CA LEU A 27 -11.84 2.29 -6.07
C LEU A 27 -10.99 3.03 -7.10
N VAL A 28 -11.63 3.83 -7.96
CA VAL A 28 -10.95 4.64 -8.98
C VAL A 28 -10.06 5.72 -8.36
N LEU A 29 -10.50 6.35 -7.28
CA LEU A 29 -9.70 7.34 -6.57
C LEU A 29 -8.46 6.71 -5.93
N ASN A 30 -8.63 5.57 -5.24
CA ASN A 30 -7.51 4.88 -4.61
C ASN A 30 -6.53 4.31 -5.66
N SER A 31 -7.02 3.80 -6.79
CA SER A 31 -6.14 3.29 -7.85
C SER A 31 -5.29 4.40 -8.45
N ASN A 32 -5.84 5.61 -8.66
CA ASN A 32 -5.07 6.75 -9.15
C ASN A 32 -3.90 7.08 -8.22
N VAL A 33 -4.14 7.18 -6.91
CA VAL A 33 -3.08 7.42 -5.92
C VAL A 33 -2.02 6.33 -5.99
N VAL A 34 -2.42 5.06 -5.96
CA VAL A 34 -1.47 3.94 -6.03
C VAL A 34 -0.63 3.98 -7.30
N LEU A 35 -1.22 4.26 -8.47
CA LEU A 35 -0.49 4.37 -9.74
C LEU A 35 0.50 5.54 -9.74
N THR A 36 0.11 6.70 -9.19
CA THR A 36 0.99 7.86 -9.09
C THR A 36 2.21 7.57 -8.22
N PHE A 37 1.99 6.98 -7.03
CA PHE A 37 3.10 6.55 -6.18
C PHE A 37 3.93 5.47 -6.86
N LEU A 38 3.32 4.46 -7.49
CA LEU A 38 4.07 3.43 -8.20
C LEU A 38 4.97 4.04 -9.29
N PHE A 39 4.46 4.97 -10.09
CA PHE A 39 5.24 5.65 -11.13
C PHE A 39 6.39 6.47 -10.55
N LEU A 40 6.15 7.21 -9.47
CA LEU A 40 7.18 8.03 -8.83
C LEU A 40 8.29 7.19 -8.18
N TYR A 41 7.92 6.08 -7.54
CA TYR A 41 8.84 5.25 -6.78
C TYR A 41 9.47 4.11 -7.59
N ALA A 42 8.86 3.68 -8.70
CA ALA A 42 9.44 2.67 -9.60
C ALA A 42 10.87 2.99 -10.06
N PRO A 43 11.21 4.19 -10.58
CA PRO A 43 12.58 4.49 -11.01
C PRO A 43 13.55 4.48 -9.82
N ILE A 44 13.13 4.97 -8.67
CA ILE A 44 13.93 4.94 -7.43
C ILE A 44 14.20 3.49 -7.02
N LEU A 45 13.17 2.64 -7.07
CA LEU A 45 13.29 1.22 -6.73
C LEU A 45 14.26 0.50 -7.67
N ILE A 46 14.22 0.81 -8.98
CA ILE A 46 15.17 0.29 -9.95
C ILE A 46 16.59 0.69 -9.56
N LEU A 47 16.84 1.96 -9.23
CA LEU A 47 18.15 2.42 -8.78
C LEU A 47 18.60 1.69 -7.50
N VAL A 48 17.71 1.50 -6.53
CA VAL A 48 18.00 0.75 -5.30
C VAL A 48 18.41 -0.68 -5.63
N ILE A 49 17.65 -1.38 -6.49
CA ILE A 49 17.96 -2.75 -6.92
C ILE A 49 19.33 -2.81 -7.62
N PHE A 50 19.60 -1.89 -8.53
CA PHE A 50 20.90 -1.81 -9.21
C PHE A 50 22.05 -1.44 -8.27
N SER A 51 21.80 -0.68 -7.21
CA SER A 51 22.81 -0.27 -6.22
C SER A 51 23.37 -1.45 -5.42
N PHE A 52 22.63 -2.56 -5.35
CA PHE A 52 23.09 -3.79 -4.70
C PHE A 52 23.80 -4.77 -5.67
N ASN A 53 24.08 -4.37 -6.92
CA ASN A 53 24.77 -5.24 -7.86
C ASN A 53 26.26 -5.39 -7.50
N ALA A 54 26.73 -6.63 -7.41
CA ALA A 54 28.15 -6.96 -7.17
C ALA A 54 29.09 -6.59 -8.32
N SER A 55 28.55 -6.35 -9.51
CA SER A 55 29.32 -5.91 -10.67
C SER A 55 29.66 -4.42 -10.59
N ARG A 56 30.91 -4.06 -10.94
CA ARG A 56 31.33 -2.67 -11.18
C ARG A 56 30.79 -2.11 -12.51
N GLN A 57 30.33 -2.98 -13.42
CA GLN A 57 29.69 -2.61 -14.68
C GLN A 57 28.16 -2.72 -14.55
N GLN A 58 27.43 -1.63 -14.80
CA GLN A 58 25.97 -1.52 -14.69
C GLN A 58 25.19 -2.58 -15.51
N ALA A 59 25.79 -3.13 -16.57
CA ALA A 59 25.12 -4.01 -17.54
C ALA A 59 25.17 -5.51 -17.22
N VAL A 60 25.95 -5.94 -16.22
CA VAL A 60 26.10 -7.37 -15.88
C VAL A 60 25.60 -7.61 -14.46
N TRP A 61 24.60 -8.48 -14.31
CA TRP A 61 24.08 -8.87 -13.00
C TRP A 61 24.88 -10.06 -12.47
N VAL A 62 25.77 -9.83 -11.51
CA VAL A 62 26.66 -10.89 -10.96
C VAL A 62 26.13 -11.44 -9.63
N GLY A 63 25.40 -10.62 -8.86
CA GLY A 63 24.84 -11.02 -7.57
C GLY A 63 24.50 -9.82 -6.70
N PHE A 64 23.96 -10.08 -5.50
CA PHE A 64 23.68 -9.06 -4.49
C PHE A 64 24.91 -8.84 -3.59
N THR A 65 25.35 -7.59 -3.41
CA THR A 65 26.40 -7.24 -2.44
C THR A 65 26.12 -5.91 -1.74
N ILE A 66 26.69 -5.77 -0.55
CA ILE A 66 26.75 -4.52 0.23
C ILE A 66 28.20 -4.14 0.61
N GLU A 67 29.19 -4.84 0.08
CA GLU A 67 30.60 -4.67 0.45
C GLU A 67 31.12 -3.25 0.20
N TRP A 68 30.69 -2.62 -0.90
CA TRP A 68 31.09 -1.26 -1.27
C TRP A 68 30.69 -0.21 -0.24
N TYR A 69 29.53 -0.38 0.41
CA TYR A 69 29.11 0.51 1.49
C TYR A 69 30.08 0.46 2.68
N GLY A 70 30.58 -0.74 3.02
CA GLY A 70 31.59 -0.91 4.06
C GLY A 70 32.98 -0.41 3.66
N GLN A 71 33.35 -0.57 2.38
CA GLN A 71 34.63 -0.09 1.86
C GLN A 71 34.68 1.44 1.81
N MET A 72 33.60 2.11 1.40
CA MET A 72 33.52 3.59 1.40
C MET A 72 33.70 4.17 2.81
N MET A 73 33.14 3.52 3.83
CA MET A 73 33.31 3.94 5.23
C MET A 73 34.72 3.70 5.79
N ARG A 74 35.62 3.07 5.02
CA ARG A 74 37.04 2.92 5.37
C ARG A 74 37.97 3.74 4.48
N ASP A 75 37.44 4.34 3.42
CA ASP A 75 38.22 5.17 2.52
C ASP A 75 38.30 6.60 3.08
N GLU A 76 39.44 6.96 3.66
CA GLU A 76 39.65 8.30 4.23
C GLU A 76 39.44 9.42 3.20
N ARG A 77 39.56 9.15 1.88
CA ARG A 77 39.30 10.15 0.83
C ARG A 77 37.82 10.50 0.67
N VAL A 78 36.94 9.65 1.17
CA VAL A 78 35.47 9.84 1.11
C VAL A 78 34.96 10.47 2.41
N ILE A 79 35.72 10.37 3.50
CA ILE A 79 35.25 10.70 4.86
C ILE A 79 35.97 11.94 5.44
N ALA A 80 37.16 12.30 4.96
CA ALA A 80 37.94 13.48 5.35
C ALA A 80 38.00 14.53 4.24
#